data_AF-A0AA40P374-F1
#
_entry.id   AF-A0AA40P374-F1
#
_cell.length_a   1.000
_cell.length_b   1.000
_cell.length_c   1.000
_cell.angle_alpha   90.00
_cell.angle_beta   90.00
_cell.angle_gamma   90.00
#
_symmetry.space_group_name_H-M   'P 1'
#
loop_
_entity.id
_entity.type
_entity.pdbx_description
1 polymer ?
#
loop_
_entity_poly.entity_id
_entity_poly.type
_entity_poly.pdbx_seq_one_letter_code
_entity_poly.pdbx_strand_id
1 'polypeptide(L)'
;MNEKTLKKFAERFNKSEQSTGKIFFRNTPKEIASGSLSIRLSGEIEQFYTQLEMEDNPTIGGDLFLQIFMINQLEQAQDGWAGPDDETLPWKNSFVVFADRNGDALVFDSAQKNPSIYGSIQKRSFLISNSMNIFLEALLFAIEVEEDIFNGDTREDDMSLKKIVVEQVKNSVSGLGSDFNVDGFMKFFLG
;
A
#
# COMPACT_ATOMS: atom_id res chain seq x y z
N MET A 1 -5.22 -12.56 6.73
CA MET A 1 -4.66 -11.33 7.32
C MET A 1 -4.79 -11.36 8.83
N ASN A 2 -3.81 -10.78 9.52
CA ASN A 2 -3.78 -10.68 10.97
C ASN A 2 -4.64 -9.48 11.43
N GLU A 3 -5.66 -9.75 12.24
CA GLU A 3 -6.53 -8.71 12.80
C GLU A 3 -5.75 -7.62 13.54
N LYS A 4 -4.67 -8.00 14.24
CA LYS A 4 -3.81 -7.06 14.96
C LYS A 4 -3.14 -6.07 14.02
N THR A 5 -2.74 -6.50 12.82
CA THR A 5 -2.13 -5.64 11.81
C THR A 5 -3.12 -4.62 11.28
N LEU A 6 -4.35 -5.04 10.98
CA LEU A 6 -5.42 -4.12 10.56
C LEU A 6 -5.76 -3.07 11.62
N LYS A 7 -5.92 -3.49 12.88
CA LYS A 7 -6.18 -2.57 14.00
C LYS A 7 -5.07 -1.55 14.15
N LYS A 8 -3.82 -2.02 14.18
CA LYS A 8 -2.65 -1.14 14.25
C LYS A 8 -2.58 -0.17 13.08
N PHE A 9 -2.87 -0.62 11.87
CA PHE A 9 -2.87 0.23 10.68
C PHE A 9 -3.91 1.34 10.79
N ALA A 10 -5.15 1.01 11.15
CA ALA A 10 -6.20 2.00 11.38
C ALA A 10 -5.84 2.98 12.51
N GLU A 11 -5.35 2.48 13.64
CA GLU A 11 -4.93 3.31 14.79
C GLU A 11 -3.79 4.26 14.41
N ARG A 12 -2.76 3.75 13.74
CA ARG A 12 -1.61 4.55 13.29
C ARG A 12 -2.02 5.61 12.28
N PHE A 13 -2.83 5.24 11.29
CA PHE A 13 -3.32 6.16 10.27
C PHE A 13 -4.05 7.37 10.88
N ASN A 14 -4.99 7.14 11.82
CA ASN A 14 -5.73 8.25 12.43
C ASN A 14 -4.94 9.06 13.47
N LYS A 15 -3.82 8.53 13.97
CA LYS A 15 -2.95 9.24 14.91
C LYS A 15 -1.93 10.13 14.19
N SER A 16 -1.57 9.78 12.96
CA SER A 16 -0.63 10.55 12.13
C SER A 16 -1.15 11.97 11.90
N GLU A 17 -0.35 12.97 12.23
CA GLU A 17 -0.66 14.37 11.93
C GLU A 17 -0.46 14.71 10.44
N GLN A 18 0.24 13.83 9.70
CA GLN A 18 0.51 14.00 8.27
C GLN A 18 -0.59 13.38 7.39
N SER A 19 -1.34 12.42 7.93
CA SER A 19 -2.38 11.71 7.16
C SER A 19 -3.68 12.50 7.08
N THR A 20 -4.41 12.35 5.97
CA THR A 20 -5.73 12.98 5.76
C THR A 20 -6.79 11.94 5.46
N GLY A 21 -8.03 12.20 5.86
CA GLY A 21 -9.13 11.23 5.79
C GLY A 21 -9.18 10.34 7.03
N LYS A 22 -9.91 9.22 6.98
CA LYS A 22 -10.04 8.29 8.13
C LYS A 22 -10.07 6.83 7.71
N ILE A 23 -9.58 5.97 8.60
CA ILE A 23 -9.66 4.51 8.46
C ILE A 23 -10.11 3.89 9.78
N PHE A 24 -11.24 3.19 9.80
CA PHE A 24 -11.76 2.52 10.99
C PHE A 24 -11.69 1.00 10.86
N PHE A 25 -11.21 0.33 11.89
CA PHE A 25 -11.27 -1.11 11.96
C PHE A 25 -12.68 -1.59 12.37
N ARG A 26 -13.21 -2.59 11.67
CA ARG A 26 -14.48 -3.26 11.99
C ARG A 26 -14.22 -4.68 12.50
N ASN A 27 -14.70 -4.95 13.71
CA ASN A 27 -14.68 -6.32 14.27
C ASN A 27 -15.50 -7.30 13.42
N THR A 28 -16.59 -6.81 12.82
CA THR A 28 -17.41 -7.59 11.89
C THR A 28 -17.21 -7.06 10.47
N PRO A 29 -16.72 -7.89 9.53
CA PRO A 29 -16.58 -7.51 8.14
C PRO A 29 -17.89 -6.96 7.56
N LYS A 30 -17.80 -5.85 6.83
CA LYS A 30 -18.90 -5.27 6.07
C LYS A 30 -19.20 -6.15 4.87
N GLU A 31 -20.47 -6.48 4.66
CA GLU A 31 -20.89 -7.22 3.47
C GLU A 31 -20.70 -6.34 2.23
N ILE A 32 -20.07 -6.90 1.20
CA ILE A 32 -20.01 -6.30 -0.12
C ILE A 32 -21.21 -6.82 -0.89
N ALA A 33 -22.13 -5.92 -1.26
CA ALA A 33 -23.34 -6.30 -1.97
C ALA A 33 -22.98 -7.03 -3.28
N SER A 34 -23.59 -8.18 -3.52
CA SER A 34 -23.35 -8.96 -4.74
C SER A 34 -23.62 -8.11 -5.98
N GLY A 35 -22.67 -8.09 -6.92
CA GLY A 35 -22.74 -7.30 -8.15
C GLY A 35 -22.44 -5.81 -7.99
N SER A 36 -22.04 -5.33 -6.81
CA SER A 36 -21.66 -3.92 -6.62
C SER A 36 -20.30 -3.55 -7.19
N LEU A 37 -19.46 -4.55 -7.49
CA LEU A 37 -18.14 -4.39 -8.10
C LEU A 37 -17.96 -5.42 -9.22
N SER A 38 -17.44 -4.97 -10.36
CA SER A 38 -16.92 -5.85 -11.42
C SER A 38 -15.56 -6.46 -11.07
N ILE A 39 -14.86 -5.87 -10.10
CA ILE A 39 -13.55 -6.31 -9.62
C ILE A 39 -13.69 -7.46 -8.62
N ARG A 40 -12.89 -8.52 -8.82
CA ARG A 40 -12.80 -9.62 -7.87
C ARG A 40 -11.87 -9.28 -6.71
N LEU A 41 -12.44 -9.21 -5.51
CA LEU A 41 -11.68 -9.19 -4.25
C LEU A 41 -11.61 -10.63 -3.69
N SER A 42 -10.46 -11.01 -3.13
CA SER A 42 -10.32 -12.32 -2.49
C SER A 42 -9.21 -12.33 -1.45
N GLY A 43 -9.26 -13.30 -0.54
CA GLY A 43 -8.22 -13.53 0.47
C GLY A 43 -8.03 -12.30 1.36
N GLU A 44 -6.79 -11.85 1.50
CA GLU A 44 -6.46 -10.72 2.35
C GLU A 44 -6.93 -9.37 1.81
N ILE A 45 -7.10 -9.24 0.49
CA ILE A 45 -7.65 -8.02 -0.13
C ILE A 45 -9.12 -7.83 0.23
N GLU A 46 -9.90 -8.91 0.20
CA GLU A 46 -11.30 -8.87 0.63
C GLU A 46 -11.39 -8.51 2.12
N GLN A 47 -10.54 -9.08 2.95
CA GLN A 47 -10.45 -8.73 4.37
C GLN A 47 -10.08 -7.25 4.58
N PHE A 48 -9.15 -6.71 3.79
CA PHE A 48 -8.76 -5.29 3.84
C PHE A 48 -9.96 -4.37 3.59
N TYR A 49 -10.71 -4.60 2.51
CA TYR A 49 -11.85 -3.75 2.15
C TYR A 49 -13.13 -3.98 2.99
N THR A 50 -13.28 -5.16 3.60
CA THR A 50 -14.46 -5.45 4.43
C THR A 50 -14.25 -5.10 5.90
N GLN A 51 -13.01 -5.10 6.39
CA GLN A 51 -12.69 -4.81 7.79
C GLN A 51 -12.08 -3.44 8.02
N LEU A 52 -11.60 -2.74 6.99
CA LEU A 52 -11.27 -1.32 7.08
C LEU A 52 -12.34 -0.49 6.39
N GLU A 53 -13.05 0.32 7.17
CA GLU A 53 -13.93 1.35 6.65
C GLU A 53 -13.14 2.63 6.44
N MET A 54 -13.25 3.19 5.24
CA MET A 54 -12.46 4.34 4.81
C MET A 54 -13.38 5.52 4.51
N GLU A 55 -12.96 6.71 4.91
CA GLU A 55 -13.69 7.96 4.68
C GLU A 55 -12.73 9.05 4.17
N ASP A 56 -13.29 10.01 3.42
CA ASP A 56 -12.62 11.26 3.04
C ASP A 56 -11.27 11.07 2.30
N ASN A 57 -11.17 10.07 1.43
CA ASN A 57 -9.98 9.78 0.61
C ASN A 57 -8.72 9.57 1.45
N PRO A 58 -8.63 8.45 2.19
CA PRO A 58 -7.53 8.21 3.12
C PRO A 58 -6.17 8.30 2.40
N THR A 59 -5.34 9.21 2.87
CA THR A 59 -4.02 9.50 2.30
C THR A 59 -3.00 9.56 3.42
N ILE A 60 -1.97 8.72 3.32
CA ILE A 60 -0.77 8.82 4.17
C ILE A 60 0.03 10.01 3.65
N GLY A 61 0.46 10.90 4.54
CA GLY A 61 1.28 12.05 4.21
C GLY A 61 2.79 11.78 4.25
N GLY A 62 3.57 12.85 4.18
CA GLY A 62 5.02 12.78 4.37
C GLY A 62 5.77 12.09 3.21
N ASP A 63 6.93 11.53 3.52
CA ASP A 63 7.78 10.87 2.53
C ASP A 63 7.18 9.56 2.03
N LEU A 64 6.35 8.92 2.84
CA LEU A 64 5.59 7.73 2.48
C LEU A 64 4.23 8.04 1.83
N PHE A 65 4.05 9.26 1.29
CA PHE A 65 2.84 9.68 0.59
C PHE A 65 2.17 8.55 -0.20
N LEU A 66 0.91 8.25 0.14
CA LEU A 66 0.13 7.20 -0.50
C LEU A 66 -1.36 7.45 -0.32
N GLN A 67 -2.07 7.69 -1.41
CA GLN A 67 -3.53 7.75 -1.41
C GLN A 67 -4.11 6.35 -1.60
N ILE A 68 -4.92 5.88 -0.65
CA ILE A 68 -5.57 4.57 -0.73
C ILE A 68 -6.96 4.75 -1.34
N PHE A 69 -7.24 4.02 -2.42
CA PHE A 69 -8.55 4.05 -3.04
C PHE A 69 -9.55 3.25 -2.22
N MET A 70 -10.65 3.92 -1.88
CA MET A 70 -11.80 3.31 -1.23
C MET A 70 -12.48 2.32 -2.16
N ILE A 71 -13.25 1.38 -1.61
CA ILE A 71 -13.89 0.32 -2.39
C ILE A 71 -14.78 0.88 -3.52
N ASN A 72 -15.48 1.98 -3.30
CA ASN A 72 -16.33 2.64 -4.30
C ASN A 72 -15.55 3.43 -5.36
N GLN A 73 -14.24 3.56 -5.22
CA GLN A 73 -13.34 4.23 -6.16
C GLN A 73 -12.56 3.24 -7.03
N LEU A 74 -12.52 1.96 -6.63
CA LEU A 74 -11.68 0.96 -7.29
C LEU A 74 -11.93 0.86 -8.79
N GLU A 75 -13.19 0.87 -9.26
CA GLU A 75 -13.45 0.74 -10.69
C GLU A 75 -12.94 1.94 -11.49
N GLN A 76 -13.18 3.16 -10.99
CA GLN A 76 -12.71 4.39 -11.64
C GLN A 76 -11.18 4.52 -11.58
N ALA A 77 -10.57 4.01 -10.51
CA ALA A 77 -9.12 4.09 -10.31
C ALA A 77 -8.31 3.29 -11.35
N GLN A 78 -8.93 2.41 -12.15
CA GLN A 78 -8.21 1.59 -13.13
C GLN A 78 -7.84 2.34 -14.42
N ASP A 79 -8.45 3.49 -14.66
CA ASP A 79 -8.25 4.25 -15.89
C ASP A 79 -6.83 4.83 -15.99
N GLY A 80 -6.16 4.60 -17.12
CA GLY A 80 -4.89 5.26 -17.46
C GLY A 80 -3.60 4.51 -17.08
N TRP A 81 -3.70 3.41 -16.32
CA TRP A 81 -2.54 2.71 -15.77
C TRP A 81 -1.87 1.70 -16.68
N ALA A 82 -2.62 1.10 -17.60
CA ALA A 82 -2.07 0.14 -18.55
C ALA A 82 -0.87 0.73 -19.31
N GLY A 83 0.22 -0.04 -19.37
CA GLY A 83 1.50 0.34 -19.97
C GLY A 83 1.88 -0.49 -21.18
N PRO A 84 2.95 -0.10 -21.88
CA PRO A 84 3.50 -0.89 -22.97
C PRO A 84 4.00 -2.27 -22.48
N ASP A 85 3.86 -3.29 -23.32
CA ASP A 85 4.13 -4.71 -23.02
C ASP A 85 5.64 -5.08 -23.09
N ASP A 86 6.56 -4.13 -23.15
CA ASP A 86 7.98 -4.35 -23.48
C ASP A 86 8.93 -4.52 -22.28
N GLU A 87 8.41 -4.91 -21.11
CA GLU A 87 9.15 -4.93 -19.85
C GLU A 87 9.22 -6.30 -19.15
N THR A 88 10.05 -6.38 -18.09
CA THR A 88 10.29 -7.64 -17.34
C THR A 88 9.04 -8.21 -16.67
N LEU A 89 8.02 -7.38 -16.40
CA LEU A 89 6.69 -7.83 -16.01
C LEU A 89 5.64 -6.94 -16.70
N PRO A 90 5.00 -7.40 -17.79
CA PRO A 90 3.99 -6.63 -18.50
C PRO A 90 2.76 -6.38 -17.63
N TRP A 91 2.00 -5.33 -17.95
CA TRP A 91 0.75 -5.02 -17.27
C TRP A 91 -0.24 -6.17 -17.46
N LYS A 92 -0.73 -6.75 -16.36
CA LYS A 92 -1.73 -7.82 -16.43
C LYS A 92 -3.13 -7.24 -16.41
N ASN A 93 -4.03 -7.78 -17.21
CA ASN A 93 -5.47 -7.45 -17.13
C ASN A 93 -6.08 -7.79 -15.76
N SER A 94 -5.43 -8.63 -14.96
CA SER A 94 -5.84 -8.96 -13.60
C SER A 94 -5.32 -7.99 -12.54
N PHE A 95 -4.45 -7.05 -12.90
CA PHE A 95 -3.98 -6.03 -11.96
C PHE A 95 -5.09 -5.04 -11.66
N VAL A 96 -5.25 -4.79 -10.37
CA VAL A 96 -6.20 -3.82 -9.84
C VAL A 96 -5.43 -2.81 -9.02
N VAL A 97 -5.46 -1.55 -9.45
CA VAL A 97 -4.91 -0.41 -8.71
C VAL A 97 -5.73 -0.17 -7.45
N PHE A 98 -5.06 -0.11 -6.31
CA PHE A 98 -5.71 0.14 -5.02
C PHE A 98 -5.11 1.33 -4.26
N ALA A 99 -3.98 1.87 -4.71
CA ALA A 99 -3.42 3.11 -4.18
C ALA A 99 -2.57 3.84 -5.23
N ASP A 100 -2.49 5.16 -5.09
CA ASP A 100 -1.67 6.07 -5.89
C ASP A 100 -0.59 6.76 -5.05
N ARG A 101 0.59 6.92 -5.65
CA ARG A 101 1.69 7.74 -5.16
C ARG A 101 2.24 8.55 -6.31
N ASN A 102 1.82 9.82 -6.42
CA ASN A 102 2.36 10.77 -7.40
C ASN A 102 2.33 10.26 -8.86
N GLY A 103 1.30 9.50 -9.23
CA GLY A 103 1.21 8.90 -10.56
C GLY A 103 1.94 7.56 -10.73
N ASP A 104 2.42 6.95 -9.64
CA ASP A 104 2.82 5.55 -9.54
C ASP A 104 1.77 4.76 -8.75
N ALA A 105 1.57 3.49 -9.11
CA ALA A 105 0.46 2.68 -8.59
C ALA A 105 0.94 1.54 -7.70
N LEU A 106 0.19 1.26 -6.63
CA LEU A 106 0.17 -0.06 -6.01
C LEU A 106 -1.00 -0.87 -6.57
N VAL A 107 -0.71 -2.11 -6.94
CA VAL A 107 -1.67 -3.02 -7.55
C VAL A 107 -1.68 -4.38 -6.87
N PHE A 108 -2.83 -5.06 -6.89
CA PHE A 108 -2.93 -6.47 -6.54
C PHE A 108 -3.38 -7.32 -7.74
N ASP A 109 -2.97 -8.60 -7.77
CA ASP A 109 -3.33 -9.53 -8.86
C ASP A 109 -4.64 -10.29 -8.53
N SER A 110 -5.76 -9.80 -9.06
CA SER A 110 -7.11 -10.32 -8.79
C SER A 110 -7.38 -11.73 -9.34
N ALA A 111 -6.50 -12.26 -10.18
CA ALA A 111 -6.59 -13.64 -10.66
C ALA A 111 -6.21 -14.65 -9.56
N GLN A 112 -5.47 -14.23 -8.54
CA GLN A 112 -4.97 -15.07 -7.46
C GLN A 112 -5.98 -15.18 -6.32
N LYS A 113 -6.02 -16.35 -5.65
CA LYS A 113 -6.87 -16.56 -4.46
C LYS A 113 -6.39 -15.76 -3.24
N ASN A 114 -5.07 -15.61 -3.11
CA ASN A 114 -4.41 -14.75 -2.14
C ASN A 114 -3.53 -13.79 -2.95
N PRO A 115 -4.04 -12.59 -3.27
CA PRO A 115 -3.36 -11.69 -4.18
C PRO A 115 -2.01 -11.18 -3.66
N SER A 116 -1.00 -11.26 -4.52
CA SER A 116 0.28 -10.58 -4.35
C SER A 116 0.13 -9.08 -4.65
N ILE A 117 0.96 -8.26 -4.00
CA ILE A 117 1.07 -6.82 -4.13
C ILE A 117 2.28 -6.45 -4.98
N TYR A 118 2.06 -5.57 -5.95
CA TYR A 118 3.08 -5.06 -6.85
C TYR A 118 3.11 -3.53 -6.80
N GLY A 119 4.29 -2.97 -6.98
CA GLY A 119 4.45 -1.55 -7.31
C GLY A 119 4.56 -1.40 -8.82
N SER A 120 4.03 -0.30 -9.35
CA SER A 120 4.16 0.09 -10.75
C SER A 120 4.64 1.52 -10.83
N ILE A 121 5.91 1.71 -11.20
CA ILE A 121 6.51 3.04 -11.39
C ILE A 121 6.60 3.31 -12.87
N GLN A 122 6.09 4.43 -13.37
CA GLN A 122 6.11 4.74 -14.82
C GLN A 122 5.62 3.56 -15.68
N LYS A 123 4.58 2.87 -15.20
CA LYS A 123 3.97 1.66 -15.81
C LYS A 123 4.84 0.40 -15.79
N ARG A 124 5.93 0.42 -15.01
CA ARG A 124 6.86 -0.70 -14.81
C ARG A 124 6.55 -1.45 -13.53
N SER A 125 6.00 -2.65 -13.66
CA SER A 125 5.51 -3.42 -12.50
C SER A 125 6.58 -4.34 -11.90
N PHE A 126 6.61 -4.46 -10.57
CA PHE A 126 7.52 -5.35 -9.85
C PHE A 126 6.89 -5.81 -8.52
N LEU A 127 7.24 -7.03 -8.09
CA LEU A 127 6.71 -7.62 -6.87
C LEU A 127 7.17 -6.82 -5.64
N ILE A 128 6.24 -6.53 -4.72
CA ILE A 128 6.53 -5.97 -3.39
C ILE A 128 6.29 -7.02 -2.32
N SER A 129 5.16 -7.73 -2.37
CA SER A 129 4.84 -8.76 -1.38
C SER A 129 3.89 -9.81 -1.93
N ASN A 130 3.97 -11.04 -1.43
CA ASN A 130 2.98 -12.09 -1.71
C ASN A 130 1.74 -11.98 -0.80
N SER A 131 1.67 -10.98 0.09
CA SER A 131 0.62 -10.84 1.11
C SER A 131 0.31 -9.37 1.40
N MET A 132 -0.99 -9.04 1.47
CA MET A 132 -1.43 -7.72 1.92
C MET A 132 -1.08 -7.50 3.40
N ASN A 133 -1.17 -8.55 4.23
CA ASN A 133 -0.77 -8.45 5.64
C ASN A 133 0.69 -8.03 5.79
N ILE A 134 1.60 -8.71 5.08
CA ILE A 134 3.04 -8.42 5.15
C ILE A 134 3.35 -7.03 4.59
N PHE A 135 2.69 -6.64 3.50
CA PHE A 135 2.79 -5.28 2.97
C PHE A 135 2.39 -4.21 4.00
N LEU A 136 1.27 -4.39 4.71
CA LEU A 136 0.82 -3.45 5.74
C LEU A 136 1.77 -3.40 6.94
N GLU A 137 2.37 -4.53 7.33
CA GLU A 137 3.41 -4.57 8.36
C GLU A 137 4.65 -3.77 7.94
N ALA A 138 5.10 -3.93 6.69
CA ALA A 138 6.20 -3.14 6.15
C ALA A 138 5.90 -1.63 6.12
N LEU A 139 4.70 -1.27 5.69
CA LEU A 139 4.25 0.12 5.64
C LEU A 139 4.18 0.73 7.05
N LEU A 140 3.66 -0.02 8.03
CA LEU A 140 3.66 0.39 9.44
C LEU A 140 5.08 0.65 9.96
N PHE A 141 6.03 -0.24 9.69
CA PHE A 141 7.42 -0.02 10.09
C PHE A 141 8.03 1.22 9.44
N ALA A 142 7.74 1.46 8.16
CA ALA A 142 8.23 2.65 7.48
C ALA A 142 7.66 3.94 8.11
N ILE A 143 6.36 3.97 8.42
CA ILE A 143 5.72 5.12 9.09
C ILE A 143 6.27 5.31 10.51
N GLU A 144 6.54 4.23 11.25
CA GLU A 144 7.20 4.30 12.57
C GLU A 144 8.59 4.93 12.46
N VAL A 145 9.37 4.55 11.45
CA VAL A 145 10.68 5.18 11.21
C VAL A 145 10.51 6.68 10.93
N GLU A 146 9.65 7.05 9.97
CA GLU A 146 9.44 8.45 9.59
C GLU A 146 8.94 9.31 10.77
N GLU A 147 7.82 8.95 11.40
CA GLU A 147 7.19 9.84 12.37
C GLU A 147 7.68 9.64 13.81
N ASP A 148 8.10 8.44 14.22
CA ASP A 148 8.44 8.20 15.62
C ASP A 148 9.96 8.27 15.87
N ILE A 149 10.77 7.75 14.94
CA ILE A 149 12.24 7.78 15.07
C ILE A 149 12.80 9.12 14.61
N PHE A 150 12.32 9.61 13.46
CA PHE A 150 12.82 10.85 12.86
C PHE A 150 11.88 12.06 13.07
N ASN A 151 10.68 11.87 13.62
CA ASN A 151 9.73 12.97 13.86
C ASN A 151 9.47 13.82 12.61
N GLY A 152 9.39 13.17 11.44
CA GLY A 152 9.24 13.81 10.13
C GLY A 152 10.50 14.48 9.56
N ASP A 153 11.61 14.51 10.30
CA ASP A 153 12.87 15.10 9.86
C ASP A 153 13.71 14.09 9.03
N THR A 154 13.18 13.74 7.86
CA THR A 154 13.69 12.67 6.99
C THR A 154 14.50 13.14 5.79
N ARG A 155 14.57 14.45 5.57
CA ARG A 155 15.15 15.08 4.38
C ARG A 155 16.37 15.92 4.74
N GLU A 156 17.39 15.90 3.89
CA GLU A 156 18.52 16.83 3.93
C GLU A 156 18.07 18.22 3.44
N ASP A 157 18.93 19.24 3.59
CA ASP A 157 18.65 20.61 3.13
C ASP A 157 18.39 20.71 1.61
N ASP A 158 18.94 19.77 0.82
CA ASP A 158 18.72 19.67 -0.62
C ASP A 158 17.47 18.88 -1.02
N MET A 159 16.62 18.54 -0.03
CA MET A 159 15.41 17.73 -0.16
C MET A 159 15.65 16.28 -0.55
N SER A 160 16.89 15.78 -0.57
CA SER A 160 17.15 14.35 -0.68
C SER A 160 16.80 13.62 0.62
N LEU A 161 16.46 12.33 0.53
CA LEU A 161 16.25 11.51 1.72
C LEU A 161 17.57 11.30 2.45
N LYS A 162 17.57 11.49 3.77
CA LYS A 162 18.72 11.18 4.62
C LYS A 162 19.05 9.69 4.48
N LYS A 163 20.32 9.36 4.21
CA LYS A 163 20.77 7.97 4.05
C LYS A 163 20.41 7.10 5.25
N ILE A 164 20.54 7.65 6.46
CA ILE A 164 20.21 6.95 7.70
C ILE A 164 18.73 6.58 7.80
N VAL A 165 17.83 7.38 7.23
CA VAL A 165 16.39 7.06 7.17
C VAL A 165 16.17 5.87 6.24
N VAL A 166 16.75 5.91 5.04
CA VAL A 166 16.65 4.83 4.05
C VAL A 166 17.20 3.52 4.62
N GLU A 167 18.36 3.56 5.27
CA GLU A 167 18.97 2.40 5.94
C GLU A 167 18.08 1.88 7.07
N GLN A 168 17.52 2.76 7.90
CA GLN A 168 16.64 2.36 9.00
C GLN A 168 15.35 1.72 8.51
N VAL A 169 14.70 2.27 7.47
CA VAL A 169 13.52 1.63 6.84
C VAL A 169 13.90 0.25 6.29
N LYS A 170 15.00 0.17 5.51
CA LYS A 170 15.47 -1.10 4.95
C LYS A 170 15.69 -2.15 6.03
N ASN A 171 16.36 -1.77 7.13
CA ASN A 171 16.64 -2.67 8.25
C ASN A 171 15.35 -3.14 8.94
N SER A 172 14.38 -2.24 9.18
CA SER A 172 13.11 -2.58 9.82
C SER A 172 12.29 -3.58 8.99
N VAL A 173 12.27 -3.43 7.66
CA VAL A 173 11.46 -4.29 6.79
C VAL A 173 12.17 -5.59 6.37
N SER A 174 13.49 -5.68 6.53
CA SER A 174 14.27 -6.87 6.13
C SER A 174 13.94 -8.14 6.92
N GLY A 175 13.29 -8.01 8.09
CA GLY A 175 12.88 -9.13 8.94
C GLY A 175 11.58 -9.84 8.51
N LEU A 176 10.87 -9.33 7.48
CA LEU A 176 9.53 -9.80 7.10
C LEU A 176 9.50 -11.14 6.32
N GLY A 177 10.67 -11.74 6.07
CA GLY A 177 10.79 -13.08 5.48
C GLY A 177 10.72 -13.11 3.95
N SER A 178 10.68 -14.32 3.39
CA SER A 178 10.81 -14.56 1.93
C SER A 178 9.62 -14.11 1.09
N ASP A 179 8.46 -13.85 1.72
CA ASP A 179 7.25 -13.37 1.04
C ASP A 179 7.21 -11.85 0.87
N PHE A 180 8.29 -11.16 1.24
CA PHE A 180 8.46 -9.73 1.10
C PHE A 180 9.70 -9.41 0.25
N ASN A 181 9.51 -8.58 -0.77
CA ASN A 181 10.59 -8.06 -1.58
C ASN A 181 11.01 -6.69 -1.05
N VAL A 182 12.05 -6.69 -0.20
CA VAL A 182 12.64 -5.47 0.38
C VAL A 182 13.02 -4.47 -0.71
N ASP A 183 13.76 -4.91 -1.73
CA ASP A 183 14.22 -3.99 -2.78
C ASP A 183 13.05 -3.42 -3.59
N GLY A 184 11.99 -4.21 -3.80
CA GLY A 184 10.75 -3.74 -4.42
C GLY A 184 10.07 -2.65 -3.58
N PHE A 185 9.90 -2.88 -2.28
CA PHE A 185 9.30 -1.89 -1.38
C PHE A 185 10.13 -0.59 -1.31
N MET A 186 11.45 -0.72 -1.12
CA MET A 186 12.37 0.41 -1.05
C MET A 186 12.34 1.24 -2.34
N LYS A 187 12.37 0.57 -3.50
CA LYS A 187 12.26 1.20 -4.81
C LYS A 187 10.95 1.98 -4.97
N PHE A 188 9.82 1.42 -4.48
CA PHE A 188 8.52 2.07 -4.60
C PHE A 188 8.40 3.34 -3.76
N PHE A 189 8.85 3.30 -2.51
CA PHE A 189 8.66 4.41 -1.59
C PHE A 189 9.83 5.41 -1.58
N LEU A 190 11.07 4.93 -1.64
CA LEU A 190 12.26 5.75 -1.30
C LEU A 190 13.26 5.93 -2.46
N GLY A 191 12.99 5.35 -3.64
CA GLY A 191 13.79 5.53 -4.87
C GLY A 191 14.93 4.53 -5.01
#